data_AF-A0A6A5ZE49-F1
#
_entry.id   AF-A0A6A5ZE49-F1
#
_cell.length_a   1.000
_cell.length_b   1.000
_cell.length_c   1.000
_cell.angle_alpha   90.00
_cell.angle_beta   90.00
_cell.angle_gamma   90.00
#
_symmetry.space_group_name_H-M   'P 1'
#
loop_
_entity.id
_entity.type
_entity.pdbx_description
1 polymer ?
#
loop_
_entity_poly.entity_id
_entity_poly.type
_entity_poly.pdbx_seq_one_letter_code
_entity_poly.pdbx_strand_id
1 'polypeptide(L)'
;MWTFHQMRDEVLQYAQFLIEEGIQPGDVAALYLQNSGEFMLLVFAASCIGATTAMINWSSQGSTRLLSHNTNSYGRPRTFIRAASCRV
;
A
#
# COMPACT_ATOMS: atom_id res chain seq x y z
N MET A 1 3.18 13.26 -15.32
CA MET A 1 4.61 12.91 -15.22
C MET A 1 5.19 13.73 -14.09
N TRP A 2 5.71 13.09 -13.06
CA TRP A 2 6.26 13.77 -11.88
C TRP A 2 7.75 14.04 -12.04
N THR A 3 8.22 15.12 -11.42
CA THR A 3 9.63 15.25 -11.05
C THR A 3 9.92 14.46 -9.77
N PHE A 4 11.17 14.11 -9.50
CA PHE A 4 11.53 13.43 -8.25
C PHE A 4 11.15 14.24 -7.00
N HIS A 5 11.16 15.57 -7.07
CA HIS A 5 10.75 16.43 -5.96
C HIS A 5 9.25 16.33 -5.68
N GLN A 6 8.43 16.47 -6.72
CA GLN A 6 6.96 16.35 -6.60
C GLN A 6 6.56 14.95 -6.13
N MET A 7 7.22 13.92 -6.65
CA MET A 7 7.00 12.54 -6.22
C MET A 7 7.32 12.37 -4.73
N ARG A 8 8.44 12.91 -4.26
CA ARG A 8 8.81 12.84 -2.84
C ARG A 8 7.76 13.53 -1.97
N ASP A 9 7.29 14.70 -2.37
CA ASP A 9 6.31 15.46 -1.58
C ASP A 9 4.97 14.71 -1.49
N GLU A 10 4.51 14.09 -2.59
CA GLU A 10 3.33 13.22 -2.58
C GLU A 10 3.55 11.95 -1.74
N VAL A 11 4.73 11.31 -1.84
CA VAL A 11 5.09 10.16 -1.00
C VAL A 11 4.98 10.50 0.48
N LEU A 12 5.41 11.69 0.89
CA LEU A 12 5.30 12.12 2.29
C LEU A 12 3.85 12.34 2.73
N GLN A 13 2.99 12.86 1.85
CA GLN A 13 1.56 12.99 2.15
C GLN A 13 0.89 11.61 2.31
N TYR A 14 1.20 10.67 1.41
CA TYR A 14 0.75 9.29 1.55
C TYR A 14 1.30 8.64 2.83
N ALA A 15 2.55 8.90 3.20
CA ALA A 15 3.12 8.35 4.43
C ALA A 15 2.37 8.84 5.67
N GLN A 16 2.01 10.12 5.70
CA GLN A 16 1.18 10.68 6.77
C GLN A 16 -0.20 10.00 6.82
N PHE A 17 -0.86 9.83 5.67
CA PHE A 17 -2.12 9.09 5.59
C PHE A 17 -2.00 7.65 6.12
N LEU A 18 -0.93 6.93 5.78
CA LEU A 18 -0.69 5.56 6.27
C LEU A 18 -0.53 5.52 7.79
N ILE A 19 0.14 6.51 8.39
CA ILE A 19 0.28 6.64 9.84
C ILE A 19 -1.09 6.90 10.50
N GLU A 20 -1.94 7.73 9.88
CA GLU A 20 -3.31 8.01 10.35
C GLU A 20 -4.21 6.78 10.29
N GLU A 21 -4.02 5.92 9.29
CA GLU A 21 -4.64 4.59 9.20
C GLU A 21 -4.06 3.57 10.21
N GLY A 22 -3.10 3.99 11.02
CA GLY A 22 -2.54 3.20 12.13
C GLY A 22 -1.39 2.28 11.73
N ILE A 23 -0.78 2.46 10.56
CA ILE A 23 0.39 1.69 10.15
C ILE A 23 1.60 2.10 10.99
N GLN A 24 2.26 1.10 11.56
CA GLN A 24 3.48 1.28 12.35
C GLN A 24 4.70 0.67 11.65
N PRO A 25 5.92 1.09 12.02
CA PRO A 25 7.14 0.44 11.55
C PRO A 25 7.09 -1.07 11.84
N GLY A 26 7.44 -1.89 10.84
CA GLY A 26 7.38 -3.35 10.92
C GLY A 26 6.04 -3.98 10.53
N ASP A 27 4.99 -3.18 10.31
CA ASP A 27 3.72 -3.68 9.80
C ASP A 27 3.78 -4.02 8.31
N VAL A 28 2.81 -4.84 7.90
CA VAL A 28 2.60 -5.20 6.50
C VAL A 28 1.28 -4.60 6.01
N ALA A 29 1.38 -3.69 5.04
CA ALA A 29 0.24 -3.04 4.40
C ALA A 29 -0.15 -3.82 3.14
N ALA A 30 -1.36 -4.35 3.09
CA ALA A 30 -1.85 -5.01 1.88
C ALA A 30 -2.41 -3.96 0.90
N LEU A 31 -1.72 -3.77 -0.23
CA LEU A 31 -2.12 -2.84 -1.28
C LEU A 31 -2.91 -3.60 -2.36
N TYR A 32 -4.18 -3.25 -2.49
CA TYR A 32 -5.06 -3.78 -3.52
C TYR A 32 -5.50 -2.66 -4.48
N LEU A 33 -4.61 -2.34 -5.43
CA LEU A 33 -4.82 -1.29 -6.44
C LEU A 33 -4.55 -1.83 -7.84
N GLN A 34 -5.09 -1.13 -8.84
CA GLN A 34 -4.66 -1.30 -10.23
C GLN A 34 -3.22 -0.80 -10.38
N ASN A 35 -2.49 -1.32 -11.37
CA ASN A 35 -1.14 -0.86 -11.67
C ASN A 35 -1.19 0.61 -12.14
N SER A 36 -0.90 1.54 -11.23
CA SER A 36 -0.91 2.99 -11.45
C SER A 36 0.32 3.63 -10.80
N GLY A 37 0.58 4.90 -11.11
CA GLY A 37 1.65 5.65 -10.44
C GLY A 37 1.44 5.76 -8.92
N GLU A 38 0.19 5.92 -8.47
CA GLU A 38 -0.17 6.00 -7.05
C GLU A 38 0.18 4.74 -6.27
N PHE A 39 0.09 3.58 -6.93
CA PHE A 39 0.50 2.33 -6.32
C PHE A 39 1.98 2.35 -5.94
N MET A 40 2.84 2.89 -6.80
CA MET A 40 4.26 3.07 -6.47
C MET A 40 4.46 4.11 -5.37
N LEU A 41 3.68 5.20 -5.35
CA LEU A 41 3.75 6.20 -4.28
C LEU A 41 3.47 5.58 -2.90
N LEU A 42 2.46 4.70 -2.80
CA LEU A 42 2.13 3.98 -1.56
C LEU A 42 3.23 3.01 -1.12
N VAL A 43 3.90 2.34 -2.06
CA VAL A 43 5.05 1.47 -1.76
C VAL A 43 6.20 2.28 -1.18
N PHE A 44 6.51 3.44 -1.76
CA PHE A 44 7.54 4.33 -1.21
C PHE A 44 7.13 4.93 0.13
N ALA A 45 5.87 5.33 0.30
CA ALA A 45 5.34 5.87 1.55
C ALA A 45 5.46 4.87 2.70
N ALA A 46 5.04 3.62 2.48
CA ALA A 46 5.20 2.55 3.46
C ALA A 46 6.68 2.31 3.80
N SER A 47 7.54 2.31 2.78
CA SER A 47 9.00 2.15 2.98
C SER A 47 9.59 3.28 3.84
N CYS A 48 9.13 4.53 3.68
CA CYS A 48 9.56 5.66 4.51
C CYS A 48 9.16 5.50 5.99
N ILE A 49 8.03 4.85 6.28
CA ILE A 49 7.57 4.56 7.65
C ILE A 49 8.34 3.36 8.25
N GLY A 50 8.99 2.55 7.42
CA GLY A 50 9.58 1.28 7.84
C GLY A 50 8.57 0.13 7.86
N ALA A 51 7.45 0.27 7.16
CA ALA A 51 6.48 -0.79 6.90
C ALA A 51 6.77 -1.47 5.55
N THR A 52 6.35 -2.71 5.38
CA THR A 52 6.45 -3.43 4.10
C THR A 52 5.09 -3.51 3.42
N THR A 53 5.07 -3.72 2.10
CA THR A 53 3.81 -3.80 1.34
C THR A 53 3.61 -5.18 0.73
N ALA A 54 2.44 -5.78 0.96
CA ALA A 54 1.96 -6.93 0.20
C ALA A 54 1.19 -6.42 -1.02
N MET A 55 1.83 -6.51 -2.19
CA MET A 55 1.30 -6.03 -3.47
C MET A 55 0.37 -7.07 -4.10
N ILE A 56 -0.94 -6.86 -4.02
CA ILE A 56 -1.93 -7.82 -4.52
C ILE A 56 -2.50 -7.32 -5.85
N ASN A 57 -2.25 -8.08 -6.92
CA ASN A 57 -2.67 -7.69 -8.26
C ASN A 57 -4.19 -7.80 -8.44
N TRP A 58 -4.80 -6.70 -8.90
CA TRP A 58 -6.22 -6.58 -9.25
C TRP A 58 -6.72 -7.62 -10.26
N SER A 59 -5.87 -8.11 -11.19
CA SER A 59 -6.30 -9.06 -12.23
C SER A 59 -6.73 -10.43 -11.69
N SER A 60 -6.44 -10.73 -10.43
CA SER A 60 -6.87 -11.96 -9.75
C SER A 60 -8.28 -11.83 -9.18
N GLN A 61 -9.24 -11.40 -10.02
CA GLN A 61 -10.67 -11.46 -9.70
C GLN A 61 -11.12 -12.93 -9.75
N GLY A 62 -10.95 -13.67 -8.66
CA GLY A 62 -11.38 -15.07 -8.69
C GLY A 62 -11.52 -15.79 -7.37
N SER A 63 -10.90 -15.35 -6.27
CA SER A 63 -11.03 -16.11 -5.02
C SER A 63 -10.76 -15.26 -3.80
N THR A 64 -11.81 -14.97 -3.03
CA THR A 64 -11.70 -14.47 -1.64
C THR A 64 -10.78 -15.37 -0.78
N ARG A 65 -10.60 -16.64 -1.19
CA ARG A 65 -9.68 -17.63 -0.60
C ARG A 65 -8.20 -17.42 -0.95
N LEU A 66 -7.86 -16.78 -2.07
CA LEU A 66 -6.47 -16.46 -2.42
C LEU A 66 -5.96 -15.24 -1.66
N LEU A 67 -6.84 -14.30 -1.31
CA LEU A 67 -6.51 -13.20 -0.40
C LEU A 67 -6.08 -13.77 0.96
N SER A 68 -6.78 -14.76 1.51
CA SER A 68 -6.41 -15.39 2.80
C SER A 68 -5.12 -16.24 2.74
N HIS A 69 -4.80 -16.84 1.59
CA HIS A 69 -3.54 -17.60 1.44
C HIS A 69 -2.33 -16.69 1.18
N ASN A 70 -2.49 -15.64 0.38
CA ASN A 70 -1.43 -14.68 0.08
C ASN A 70 -1.05 -13.86 1.34
N THR A 71 -2.05 -13.45 2.12
CA THR A 71 -1.86 -12.77 3.41
C THR A 71 -1.13 -13.61 4.47
N ASN A 72 -1.13 -14.95 4.35
CA ASN A 72 -0.37 -15.81 5.26
C ASN A 72 1.13 -15.85 4.92
N SER A 73 1.49 -15.70 3.64
CA SER A 73 2.88 -15.65 3.17
C SER A 73 3.58 -14.35 3.53
N TYR A 74 2.83 -13.25 3.62
CA TYR A 74 3.35 -11.91 3.91
C TYR A 74 3.30 -11.52 5.39
N GLY A 75 2.85 -12.41 6.28
CA GLY A 75 2.51 -12.05 7.66
C GLY A 75 1.17 -11.33 7.69
N ARG A 76 0.30 -11.65 8.66
CA ARG A 76 -1.09 -11.16 8.74
C ARG A 76 -1.12 -9.63 8.57
N PRO A 77 -1.56 -9.09 7.43
CA PRO A 77 -1.54 -7.66 7.22
C PRO A 77 -2.55 -7.02 8.16
N ARG A 78 -2.11 -5.98 8.87
CA ARG A 78 -2.97 -5.27 9.82
C ARG A 78 -4.04 -4.46 9.10
N THR A 79 -3.69 -3.89 7.94
CA THR A 79 -4.55 -2.94 7.22
C THR A 79 -4.56 -3.26 5.72
N PHE A 80 -5.76 -3.28 5.14
CA PHE A 80 -5.98 -3.40 3.70
C PHE A 80 -6.30 -2.03 3.13
N ILE A 81 -5.43 -1.53 2.26
CA ILE A 81 -5.63 -0.24 1.61
C ILE A 81 -6.13 -0.49 0.19
N ARG A 82 -7.37 -0.10 -0.05
CA ARG A 82 -8.03 -0.18 -1.36
C ARG A 82 -8.00 1.19 -2.02
N ALA A 83 -7.86 1.21 -3.35
CA ALA A 83 -7.82 2.43 -4.18
C ALA A 83 -8.93 3.48 -3.87
N ALA A 84 -10.10 3.07 -3.39
CA ALA A 84 -11.19 4.00 -3.03
C ALA A 84 -10.94 4.79 -1.73
N SER A 85 -10.06 4.31 -0.84
CA SER A 85 -9.65 5.02 0.39
C SER A 85 -8.53 6.03 0.15
N CYS A 86 -7.81 5.93 -0.98
CA CYS A 86 -6.74 6.85 -1.32
C CYS A 86 -7.31 8.05 -2.10
N ARG A 87 -7.82 9.05 -1.39
CA ARG A 87 -7.93 10.42 -1.92
C ARG A 87 -7.23 11.33 -0.93
N VAL A 88 -5.90 11.38 -1.04
CA VAL A 88 -5.09 12.44 -0.46
C VAL A 88 -5.16 13.65 -1.39
#